data_AF-A0A506XGB3-F1
#
_entry.id   AF-A0A506XGB3-F1
#
_cell.length_a   1.000
_cell.length_b   1.000
_cell.length_c   1.000
_cell.angle_alpha   90.00
_cell.angle_beta   90.00
_cell.angle_gamma   90.00
#
_symmetry.space_group_name_H-M   'P 1'
#
loop_
_entity.id
_entity.type
_entity.pdbx_description
1 polymer ?
#
loop_
_entity_poly.entity_id
_entity_poly.type
_entity_poly.pdbx_seq_one_letter_code
_entity_poly.pdbx_strand_id
1 'polypeptide(L)' 'FAEHSVVLPVVVVTELEAKRHDPEIGYFARQSLRILDDLRVEHERLDFPIVVGDNGGTLRVELNHSN' A
#
# COMPACT_ATOMS: atom_id res chain seq x y z
N PHE A 1 9.88 -10.32 4.12
CA PHE A 1 10.51 -9.26 3.33
C PHE A 1 11.90 -9.00 3.95
N ALA A 2 12.98 -9.11 3.18
CA ALA A 2 14.30 -8.65 3.65
C ALA A 2 14.34 -7.10 3.64
N GLU A 3 15.51 -6.48 3.64
CA GLU A 3 15.79 -5.03 3.52
C GLU A 3 15.32 -4.39 2.18
N HIS A 4 14.19 -4.82 1.63
CA HIS A 4 13.69 -4.36 0.34
C HIS A 4 12.89 -3.07 0.49
N SER A 5 13.04 -2.18 -0.49
CA SER A 5 12.21 -1.00 -0.65
C SER A 5 11.06 -1.30 -1.61
N VAL A 6 9.84 -1.17 -1.13
CA VAL A 6 8.60 -1.34 -1.89
C VAL A 6 8.05 0.03 -2.25
N VAL A 7 7.85 0.26 -3.55
CA VAL A 7 7.17 1.46 -4.05
C VAL A 7 5.83 1.02 -4.61
N LEU A 8 4.73 1.50 -4.02
CA LEU A 8 3.37 1.21 -4.45
C LEU A 8 2.84 2.39 -5.29
N PRO A 9 2.60 2.24 -6.59
CA PRO A 9 1.97 3.29 -7.37
C PRO A 9 0.55 3.61 -6.84
N VAL A 10 0.17 4.89 -6.80
CA VAL A 10 -1.16 5.31 -6.32
C VAL A 10 -2.32 4.67 -7.11
N VAL A 11 -2.09 4.35 -8.39
CA VAL A 11 -3.06 3.64 -9.22
C VAL A 11 -3.41 2.25 -8.64
N VAL A 12 -2.45 1.57 -7.99
CA VAL A 12 -2.72 0.26 -7.36
C VAL A 12 -3.71 0.40 -6.20
N VAL A 13 -3.65 1.48 -5.43
CA VAL A 13 -4.67 1.75 -4.39
C VAL A 13 -6.05 1.87 -5.03
N THR A 14 -6.14 2.59 -6.15
CA THR A 14 -7.40 2.77 -6.89
C THR A 14 -7.92 1.45 -7.48
N GLU A 15 -7.04 0.59 -7.98
CA GLU A 15 -7.41 -0.74 -8.46
C GLU A 15 -7.92 -1.64 -7.33
N LEU A 16 -7.28 -1.61 -6.16
CA LEU A 16 -7.76 -2.34 -4.98
C LEU A 16 -9.14 -1.83 -4.54
N GLU A 17 -9.36 -0.52 -4.54
CA GLU A 17 -10.68 0.08 -4.26
C GLU A 17 -11.76 -0.49 -5.18
N ALA A 18 -11.51 -0.50 -6.49
CA ALA A 18 -12.43 -1.04 -7.49
C ALA A 18 -12.72 -2.55 -7.29
N LYS A 19 -11.78 -3.27 -6.67
CA LYS A 19 -11.89 -4.71 -6.40
C LYS A 19 -12.49 -5.06 -5.04
N ARG A 20 -12.85 -4.09 -4.18
CA ARG A 20 -13.39 -4.37 -2.82
C ARG A 20 -14.60 -5.30 -2.77
N HIS A 21 -15.40 -5.37 -3.84
CA HIS A 21 -16.60 -6.21 -3.93
C HIS A 21 -16.46 -7.39 -4.90
N ASP A 22 -15.26 -7.59 -5.46
CA ASP A 22 -14.99 -8.70 -6.37
C ASP A 22 -15.18 -10.04 -5.63
N PRO A 23 -15.92 -11.01 -6.20
CA PRO A 23 -16.24 -12.27 -5.53
C PRO A 23 -15.02 -13.16 -5.30
N GLU A 24 -13.97 -13.02 -6.12
CA GLU A 24 -12.77 -13.85 -6.00
C GLU A 24 -11.70 -13.16 -5.15
N ILE A 25 -11.47 -11.86 -5.40
CA ILE A 25 -10.32 -11.15 -4.81
C ILE A 25 -10.69 -10.04 -3.82
N GLY A 26 -11.98 -9.78 -3.60
CA GLY A 26 -12.42 -8.66 -2.76
C GLY A 26 -11.99 -8.77 -1.30
N TYR A 27 -11.83 -10.00 -0.77
CA TYR A 27 -11.25 -10.20 0.56
C TYR A 27 -9.83 -9.62 0.63
N PHE A 28 -8.97 -9.95 -0.33
CA PHE A 28 -7.59 -9.46 -0.38
C PHE A 28 -7.53 -7.97 -0.58
N ALA A 29 -8.38 -7.42 -1.46
CA ALA A 29 -8.46 -5.99 -1.69
C ALA A 29 -8.78 -5.22 -0.39
N ARG A 30 -9.82 -5.64 0.34
CA ARG A 30 -10.20 -5.02 1.63
C ARG A 30 -9.12 -5.18 2.70
N GLN A 31 -8.45 -6.33 2.76
CA GLN A 31 -7.36 -6.55 3.71
C GLN A 31 -6.17 -5.63 3.41
N SER A 32 -5.73 -5.56 2.16
CA SER A 32 -4.64 -4.67 1.74
C SER A 32 -4.95 -3.21 2.01
N LEU A 33 -6.16 -2.75 1.68
CA LEU A 33 -6.58 -1.36 1.91
C LEU A 33 -6.62 -0.99 3.38
N ARG A 34 -7.05 -1.92 4.25
CA ARG A 34 -7.00 -1.72 5.70
C ARG A 34 -5.56 -1.61 6.20
N ILE A 35 -4.65 -2.47 5.76
CA ILE A 35 -3.22 -2.39 6.13
C ILE A 35 -2.64 -1.03 5.68
N LEU A 36 -2.94 -0.59 4.46
CA LEU A 36 -2.49 0.70 3.97
C LEU A 36 -3.07 1.86 4.79
N ASP A 37 -4.34 1.79 5.18
CA ASP A 37 -4.95 2.82 6.02
C ASP A 37 -4.36 2.84 7.43
N ASP A 38 -4.12 1.68 8.04
CA ASP A 38 -3.47 1.55 9.35
C ASP A 38 -2.08 2.20 9.32
N LEU A 39 -1.26 1.90 8.29
CA LEU A 39 0.05 2.51 8.11
C LEU A 39 -0.04 4.02 7.88
N ARG A 40 -1.04 4.49 7.13
CA ARG A 40 -1.28 5.93 6.91
C ARG A 40 -1.65 6.63 8.21
N VAL A 41 -2.44 6.01 9.07
CA VAL A 41 -2.80 6.55 10.39
C VAL A 41 -1.58 6.60 11.30
N GLU A 42 -0.74 5.56 11.30
CA GLU A 42 0.48 5.49 12.11
C GLU A 42 1.54 6.51 11.70
N HIS A 43 1.75 6.71 10.39
CA HIS A 43 2.82 7.56 9.85
C HIS A 43 2.32 8.90 9.28
N GLU A 44 1.04 9.23 9.47
CA GLU A 44 0.31 10.41 8.96
C GLU A 44 0.12 10.45 7.42
N ARG A 45 1.08 9.93 6.67
CA ARG A 45 1.11 9.91 5.19
C ARG A 45 2.02 8.77 4.71
N LEU A 46 1.86 8.40 3.45
CA LEU A 46 2.57 7.25 2.86
C LEU A 46 3.49 7.63 1.68
N ASP A 47 3.57 8.90 1.31
CA ASP A 47 4.36 9.36 0.15
C ASP A 47 5.86 9.56 0.45
N PHE A 48 6.30 9.18 1.65
CA PHE A 48 7.71 9.02 1.99
C PHE A 48 7.99 7.57 2.44
N PRO A 49 9.26 7.10 2.39
CA PRO A 49 9.61 5.77 2.86
C PRO A 49 9.32 5.60 4.36
N ILE A 50 8.37 4.71 4.68
CA ILE A 50 8.08 4.27 6.05
C ILE A 50 8.70 2.89 6.29
N VAL A 51 9.16 2.64 7.52
CA VAL A 51 9.72 1.33 7.87
C VAL A 51 8.59 0.34 8.09
N VAL A 52 8.69 -0.84 7.48
CA VAL A 52 7.70 -1.91 7.60
C VAL A 52 8.40 -3.24 7.94
N GLY A 53 7.83 -3.94 8.93
CA GLY A 53 8.36 -5.21 9.42
C GLY A 53 9.68 -5.10 10.20
N ASP A 54 10.14 -6.22 10.75
CA ASP A 54 11.24 -6.25 11.72
C ASP A 54 12.64 -6.16 11.10
N ASN A 55 12.75 -6.33 9.79
CA ASN A 55 14.03 -6.39 9.06
C ASN A 55 14.39 -5.09 8.34
N GLY A 56 13.79 -3.96 8.70
CA GLY A 56 14.12 -2.64 8.12
C GLY A 56 13.70 -2.44 6.66
N GLY A 57 12.73 -3.21 6.17
CA GLY A 57 12.12 -2.97 4.86
C GLY A 57 11.41 -1.61 4.83
N THR A 58 11.27 -1.01 3.65
CA THR A 58 10.55 0.26 3.50
C THR A 58 9.39 0.16 2.53
N LEU A 59 8.35 0.96 2.77
CA LEU A 59 7.22 1.13 1.86
C LEU A 59 6.97 2.61 1.62
N ARG A 60 6.63 2.99 0.39
CA ARG A 60 6.01 4.28 0.08
C ARG A 60 4.97 4.15 -1.01
N VAL A 61 3.97 5.02 -0.99
CA VAL A 61 3.00 5.21 -2.07
C VAL A 61 3.46 6.34 -2.97
N GLU A 62 3.65 6.05 -4.24
CA GLU A 62 4.17 7.01 -5.21
C GLU A 62 3.04 7.56 -6.08
N LEU A 63 2.94 8.89 -6.15
CA LEU A 63 1.91 9.62 -6.89
C LEU A 63 2.19 9.72 -8.40
N ASN A 64 3.12 8.92 -8.94
CA ASN A 64 3.58 9.06 -10.32
C ASN A 64 2.49 8.72 -11.34
N HIS A 65 2.00 9.76 -12.03
CA HIS A 65 1.48 9.68 -13.39
C HIS A 65 2.55 10.27 -14.32
N SER A 66 3.59 9.51 -14.62
CA SER A 66 4.53 9.88 -15.67
C SER A 66 4.03 9.29 -16.99
N ASN A 67 3.33 10.15 -17.73
CA ASN A 67 2.78 10.07 -19.10
C ASN A 67 1.32 9.66 -19.26
#